data_AF-A0A1B6CS46-F1
#
_entry.id   AF-A0A1B6CS46-F1
#
_cell.length_a   1.000
_cell.length_b   1.000
_cell.length_c   1.000
_cell.angle_alpha   90.00
_cell.angle_beta   90.00
_cell.angle_gamma   90.00
#
_symmetry.space_group_name_H-M   'P 1'
#
loop_
_entity.id
_entity.type
_entity.pdbx_description
1 polymer ?
#
loop_
_entity_poly.entity_id
_entity_poly.type
_entity_poly.pdbx_seq_one_letter_code
_entity_poly.pdbx_strand_id
1 'polypeptide(L)'
;IKFNIEKIENIKKKFFGTLYNVYSFFAIYANIDNFKYKEKEIKLKNRPTIDKWILSELNTLIKKTDNYYNNYEPTKVARKIEVFVIDNLSNWYIRLSRRFWK
;
A
#
# COMPACT_ATOMS: atom_id res chain seq x y z
N ILE A 1 15.00 19.40 -14.08
CA ILE A 1 13.59 18.95 -14.12
C ILE A 1 12.78 20.05 -14.79
N LYS A 2 12.05 19.78 -15.88
CA LYS A 2 11.15 20.78 -16.50
C LYS A 2 9.78 20.67 -15.85
N PHE A 3 9.28 21.79 -15.33
CA PHE A 3 7.95 21.88 -14.73
C PHE A 3 6.87 21.71 -15.81
N ASN A 4 5.84 20.92 -15.51
CA ASN A 4 4.71 20.68 -16.41
C ASN A 4 3.46 20.34 -15.59
N ILE A 5 2.42 21.14 -15.73
CA ILE A 5 1.18 21.06 -14.95
C ILE A 5 0.39 19.78 -15.28
N GLU A 6 0.29 19.42 -16.55
CA GLU A 6 -0.42 18.21 -17.00
C GLU A 6 0.20 16.93 -16.40
N LYS A 7 1.54 16.87 -16.34
CA LYS A 7 2.25 15.75 -15.71
C LYS A 7 1.95 15.67 -14.21
N ILE A 8 1.90 16.81 -13.51
CA ILE A 8 1.56 16.86 -12.09
C ILE A 8 0.13 16.34 -11.87
N GLU A 9 -0.82 16.80 -12.68
CA GLU A 9 -2.22 16.38 -12.56
C GLU A 9 -2.39 14.89 -12.85
N ASN A 10 -1.67 14.35 -13.83
CA ASN A 10 -1.68 12.91 -14.12
C ASN A 10 -1.11 12.07 -12.96
N ILE A 11 0.02 12.48 -12.36
CA ILE A 11 0.61 11.79 -11.21
C ILE A 11 -0.33 11.85 -10.02
N LYS A 12 -0.91 13.02 -9.74
CA LYS A 12 -1.88 13.22 -8.66
C LYS A 12 -3.07 12.28 -8.81
N LYS A 13 -3.71 12.27 -9.99
CA LYS A 13 -4.85 11.38 -10.26
C LYS A 13 -4.50 9.91 -10.10
N LYS A 14 -3.35 9.49 -10.63
CA LYS A 14 -2.91 8.08 -10.56
C LYS A 14 -2.64 7.64 -9.12
N PHE A 15 -1.72 8.31 -8.43
CA PHE A 15 -1.30 7.88 -7.09
C PHE A 15 -2.40 8.05 -6.04
N PHE A 16 -2.97 9.26 -5.91
CA PHE A 16 -3.99 9.52 -4.89
C PHE A 16 -5.30 8.81 -5.22
N GLY A 17 -5.65 8.66 -6.50
CA GLY A 17 -6.79 7.85 -6.91
C GLY A 17 -6.63 6.38 -6.48
N THR A 18 -5.47 5.77 -6.73
CA THR A 18 -5.20 4.40 -6.27
C THR A 18 -5.22 4.30 -4.74
N LEU A 19 -4.57 5.21 -4.03
CA LEU A 19 -4.54 5.21 -2.57
C LEU A 19 -5.95 5.32 -1.97
N TYR A 20 -6.77 6.23 -2.51
CA TYR A 20 -8.15 6.40 -2.09
C TYR A 20 -8.99 5.15 -2.36
N ASN A 21 -8.80 4.50 -3.52
CA ASN A 21 -9.51 3.28 -3.86
C ASN A 21 -9.14 2.12 -2.92
N VAL A 22 -7.86 1.98 -2.57
CA VAL A 22 -7.39 0.98 -1.59
C VAL A 22 -8.06 1.20 -0.23
N TYR A 23 -8.07 2.44 0.25
CA TYR A 23 -8.72 2.77 1.53
C TYR A 23 -10.23 2.53 1.48
N SER A 24 -10.89 2.99 0.41
CA SER A 24 -12.33 2.84 0.25
C SER A 24 -12.74 1.37 0.20
N PHE A 25 -11.97 0.54 -0.50
CA PHE A 25 -12.14 -0.91 -0.50
C PHE A 25 -12.07 -1.47 0.93
N PHE A 26 -11.00 -1.16 1.68
CA PHE A 26 -10.89 -1.60 3.06
C PHE A 26 -12.08 -1.13 3.92
N ALA A 27 -12.43 0.15 3.85
CA ALA A 27 -13.50 0.74 4.65
C ALA A 27 -14.86 0.07 4.37
N ILE A 28 -15.18 -0.21 3.11
CA ILE A 28 -16.44 -0.88 2.73
C ILE A 28 -16.53 -2.25 3.42
N TYR A 29 -15.52 -3.12 3.26
CA TYR A 29 -15.56 -4.46 3.82
C TYR A 29 -15.45 -4.46 5.34
N ALA A 30 -14.59 -3.62 5.91
CA ALA A 30 -14.48 -3.48 7.36
C ALA A 30 -15.79 -3.01 8.00
N ASN A 31 -16.53 -2.12 7.34
CA ASN A 31 -17.83 -1.67 7.84
C ASN A 31 -18.91 -2.75 7.71
N ILE A 32 -18.94 -3.51 6.61
CA ILE A 32 -19.86 -4.65 6.43
C ILE A 32 -19.64 -5.71 7.52
N ASP A 33 -18.37 -6.04 7.80
CA ASP A 33 -17.99 -7.03 8.81
C ASP A 33 -18.05 -6.48 10.24
N ASN A 34 -18.43 -5.20 10.42
CA ASN A 34 -18.41 -4.48 11.69
C ASN A 34 -17.08 -4.66 12.43
N PHE A 35 -15.97 -4.56 11.68
CA PHE A 35 -14.63 -4.80 12.13
C PHE A 35 -14.23 -3.81 13.23
N LYS A 36 -13.95 -4.32 14.44
CA LYS A 36 -13.64 -3.50 15.63
C LYS A 36 -12.18 -3.56 16.08
N TYR A 37 -11.32 -4.28 15.36
CA TYR A 37 -9.92 -4.53 15.75
C TYR A 37 -9.77 -5.08 17.20
N LYS A 38 -10.78 -5.80 17.71
CA LYS A 38 -10.78 -6.39 19.06
C LYS A 38 -10.42 -7.88 19.06
N GLU A 39 -10.30 -8.46 17.88
CA GLU A 39 -10.00 -9.87 17.70
C GLU A 39 -8.54 -10.18 18.03
N LYS A 40 -8.26 -11.44 18.36
CA LYS A 40 -6.91 -11.87 18.66
C LYS A 40 -6.03 -11.74 17.42
N GLU A 41 -4.87 -11.13 17.59
CA GLU A 41 -3.92 -11.00 16.49
C GLU A 41 -3.47 -12.38 15.99
N ILE A 42 -3.56 -12.58 14.67
CA ILE A 42 -3.08 -13.80 14.03
C ILE A 42 -1.56 -13.77 14.03
N LYS A 43 -0.93 -14.71 14.75
CA LYS A 43 0.53 -14.89 14.75
C LYS A 43 1.05 -14.99 13.32
N LEU A 44 2.19 -14.36 13.03
CA LEU A 44 2.80 -14.32 11.70
C LEU A 44 2.85 -15.71 11.04
N LYS A 45 3.28 -16.74 11.78
CA LYS A 45 3.36 -18.13 11.28
C LYS A 45 2.03 -18.68 10.73
N ASN A 46 0.91 -18.26 11.30
CA ASN A 46 -0.43 -18.70 10.95
C ASN A 46 -1.09 -17.82 9.87
N ARG A 47 -0.43 -16.73 9.44
CA ARG A 47 -0.94 -15.88 8.35
C ARG A 47 -0.76 -16.57 6.99
N PRO A 48 -1.70 -16.39 6.06
CA PRO A 48 -1.53 -16.75 4.66
C PRO A 48 -0.23 -16.22 4.05
N THR A 49 0.30 -16.90 3.03
CA THR A 49 1.53 -16.51 2.34
C THR A 49 1.46 -15.09 1.77
N ILE A 50 0.32 -14.69 1.21
CA ILE A 50 0.12 -13.36 0.63
C ILE A 50 0.20 -12.24 1.69
N ASP A 51 -0.31 -12.49 2.90
CA ASP A 51 -0.24 -11.55 4.02
C ASP A 51 1.20 -11.43 4.54
N LYS A 52 1.94 -12.54 4.61
CA LYS A 52 3.38 -12.51 4.95
C LYS A 52 4.18 -11.74 3.90
N TRP A 53 3.86 -11.96 2.62
CA TRP A 53 4.52 -11.29 1.51
C TRP A 53 4.34 -9.77 1.55
N ILE A 54 3.11 -9.25 1.68
CA ILE A 54 2.89 -7.80 1.71
C ILE A 54 3.57 -7.13 2.92
N LEU A 55 3.63 -7.82 4.06
CA LEU A 55 4.37 -7.35 5.24
C LEU A 55 5.89 -7.33 4.98
N SER A 56 6.42 -8.31 4.26
CA SER A 56 7.83 -8.31 3.84
C SER A 56 8.13 -7.15 2.90
N GLU A 57 7.25 -6.87 1.93
CA GLU A 57 7.36 -5.73 1.04
C GLU A 57 7.29 -4.39 1.81
N LEU A 58 6.41 -4.29 2.82
CA LEU A 58 6.32 -3.11 3.68
C LEU A 58 7.60 -2.88 4.48
N ASN A 59 8.16 -3.93 5.11
CA ASN A 59 9.43 -3.81 5.83
C ASN A 59 10.59 -3.43 4.89
N THR A 60 10.57 -3.94 3.66
CA THR A 60 11.55 -3.58 2.63
C THR A 60 11.40 -2.12 2.20
N LEU A 61 10.15 -1.63 2.08
CA LEU A 61 9.88 -0.22 1.82
C LEU A 61 10.45 0.65 2.94
N ILE A 62 10.12 0.36 4.21
CA ILE A 62 10.61 1.12 5.38
C ILE A 62 12.13 1.23 5.37
N LYS A 63 12.84 0.10 5.25
CA LYS A 63 14.31 0.10 5.18
C LYS A 63 14.86 0.98 4.05
N LYS A 64 14.24 0.92 2.87
CA LYS A 64 14.66 1.73 1.70
C LYS A 64 14.38 3.20 1.92
N THR A 65 13.21 3.55 2.46
CA THR A 65 12.83 4.94 2.71
C THR A 65 13.70 5.55 3.80
N ASP A 66 14.00 4.83 4.87
CA ASP A 66 14.89 5.28 5.94
C ASP A 66 16.27 5.59 5.37
N ASN A 67 16.82 4.67 4.56
CA ASN A 67 18.11 4.89 3.89
C ASN A 67 18.09 6.11 2.95
N TYR A 68 17.03 6.29 2.16
CA TYR A 68 16.94 7.45 1.27
C TYR A 68 16.76 8.77 2.01
N TYR A 69 16.00 8.78 3.12
CA TYR A 69 15.89 9.96 3.97
C TYR A 69 17.22 10.32 4.61
N ASN A 70 17.96 9.34 5.13
CA ASN A 70 19.30 9.57 5.71
C ASN A 70 20.30 10.12 4.68
N ASN A 71 20.10 9.83 3.40
CA ASN A 71 20.92 10.33 2.30
C ASN A 71 20.32 11.56 1.59
N TYR A 72 19.27 12.19 2.15
CA TYR A 72 18.60 13.37 1.58
C TYR A 72 18.08 13.16 0.14
N GLU A 73 17.53 11.97 -0.16
CA GLU A 73 16.99 11.60 -1.47
C GLU A 73 15.44 11.45 -1.46
N PRO A 74 14.66 12.52 -1.18
CA PRO A 74 13.20 12.43 -1.03
C PRO A 74 12.47 11.99 -2.32
N THR A 75 13.03 12.30 -3.49
CA THR A 75 12.49 11.84 -4.78
C THR A 75 12.48 10.32 -4.88
N LYS A 76 13.49 9.62 -4.32
CA LYS A 76 13.53 8.16 -4.32
C LYS A 76 12.52 7.58 -3.34
N VAL A 77 12.32 8.23 -2.19
CA VAL A 77 11.27 7.86 -1.22
C VAL A 77 9.90 7.87 -1.89
N ALA A 78 9.51 9.00 -2.51
CA ALA A 78 8.21 9.14 -3.16
C ALA A 78 7.97 8.04 -4.21
N ARG A 79 8.98 7.76 -5.04
CA ARG A 79 8.91 6.68 -6.05
C ARG A 79 8.74 5.30 -5.43
N LYS A 80 9.41 4.99 -4.31
CA LYS A 80 9.23 3.68 -3.66
C LYS A 80 7.86 3.51 -3.02
N ILE A 81 7.32 4.58 -2.43
CA ILE A 81 5.96 4.59 -1.90
C ILE A 81 4.95 4.39 -3.04
N GLU A 82 5.14 5.08 -4.17
CA GLU A 82 4.27 4.92 -5.35
C GLU A 82 4.24 3.47 -5.84
N VAL A 83 5.40 2.84 -6.02
CA VAL A 83 5.49 1.42 -6.43
C VAL A 83 4.79 0.51 -5.41
N PHE A 84 5.01 0.72 -4.11
CA PHE A 84 4.36 -0.12 -3.09
C PHE A 84 2.83 0.01 -3.13
N VAL A 85 2.30 1.23 -3.20
CA VAL A 85 0.85 1.47 -3.18
C VAL A 85 0.19 0.94 -4.45
N ILE A 86 0.76 1.24 -5.62
CA ILE A 86 0.13 0.90 -6.90
C ILE A 86 0.32 -0.57 -7.24
N ASP A 87 1.56 -1.06 -7.19
CA ASP A 87 1.87 -2.41 -7.65
C ASP A 87 1.65 -3.43 -6.54
N ASN A 88 2.36 -3.30 -5.42
CA ASN A 88 2.35 -4.34 -4.39
C ASN A 88 1.00 -4.43 -3.67
N LEU A 89 0.45 -3.30 -3.23
CA LEU A 89 -0.77 -3.25 -2.43
C LEU A 89 -2.03 -3.34 -3.31
N SER A 90 -2.20 -2.42 -4.25
CA SER A 90 -3.40 -2.38 -5.09
C SER A 90 -3.44 -3.52 -6.12
N ASN A 91 -2.42 -3.64 -6.98
CA ASN A 91 -2.46 -4.59 -8.10
C ASN A 91 -2.27 -6.05 -7.67
N TRP A 92 -1.39 -6.32 -6.70
CA TRP A 92 -1.08 -7.69 -6.28
C TRP A 92 -1.85 -8.11 -5.02
N TYR A 93 -1.65 -7.43 -3.88
CA TYR A 93 -2.20 -7.87 -2.60
C TYR A 93 -3.73 -7.92 -2.61
N ILE A 94 -4.40 -6.81 -2.93
CA ILE A 94 -5.87 -6.75 -2.89
C ILE A 94 -6.49 -7.69 -3.91
N ARG A 95 -5.96 -7.75 -5.15
CA ARG A 95 -6.50 -8.62 -6.20
C ARG A 95 -6.35 -10.11 -5.91
N LEU A 96 -5.23 -10.52 -5.29
CA LEU A 96 -5.01 -11.92 -4.94
C LEU A 96 -5.63 -12.32 -3.59
N SER A 97 -6.01 -11.34 -2.77
CA SER A 97 -6.66 -11.58 -1.48
C SER A 97 -8.11 -11.98 -1.68
N ARG A 98 -8.36 -13.29 -1.74
CA ARG A 98 -9.70 -13.90 -1.91
C ARG A 98 -10.62 -13.78 -0.69
N ARG A 99 -10.16 -13.16 0.40
CA ARG A 99 -10.86 -13.11 1.69
C ARG A 99 -11.97 -12.06 1.78
N PHE A 100 -11.93 -11.04 0.94
CA PHE A 100 -12.91 -9.94 0.99
C PHE A 100 -14.27 -10.28 0.37
N TRP A 101 -14.41 -11.41 -0.32
CA TRP A 101 -15.60 -11.74 -1.12
C TRP A 101 -16.47 -12.87 -0.51
N LYS A 102 -16.28 -13.21 0.77
CA LYS A 102 -16.99 -14.29 1.46
C LYS A 102 -17.82 -13.77 2.62
#